data_AF-A0A3P8VCM3-F1
#
_entry.id   AF-A0A3P8VCM3-F1
#
_cell.length_a   1.000
_cell.length_b   1.000
_cell.length_c   1.000
_cell.angle_alpha   90.00
_cell.angle_beta   90.00
_cell.angle_gamma   90.00
#
_symmetry.space_group_name_H-M   'P 1'
#
loop_
_entity.id
_entity.type
_entity.pdbx_description
1 polymer ?
#
loop_
_entity_poly.entity_id
_entity_poly.type
_entity_poly.pdbx_seq_one_letter_code
_entity_poly.pdbx_strand_id
1 'polypeptide(L)'
;KSGKAIPIMLVGNKSDETQREVDTKDGEAQANQWKCAFMETSAKTNHNVTELFQELLNLDKKRNMSLNIDGKRSGKQSRAERLKGKCSVM
;
A
#
# COMPACT_ATOMS: atom_id res chain seq x y z
N LYS A 1 6.54 -30.61 -2.53
CA LYS A 1 5.71 -29.45 -2.94
C LYS A 1 6.45 -28.18 -2.55
N SER A 2 7.12 -27.51 -3.50
CA SER A 2 7.85 -26.27 -3.20
C SER A 2 6.83 -25.14 -3.02
N GLY A 3 6.65 -24.68 -1.77
CA GLY A 3 5.72 -23.58 -1.46
C GLY A 3 6.09 -22.35 -2.28
N LYS A 4 5.11 -21.78 -2.99
CA LYS A 4 5.32 -20.51 -3.68
C LYS A 4 5.66 -19.45 -2.62
N ALA A 5 6.88 -18.92 -2.65
CA ALA A 5 7.23 -17.72 -1.89
C ALA A 5 6.31 -16.57 -2.34
N ILE A 6 5.53 -16.04 -1.42
CA ILE A 6 4.61 -14.92 -1.63
C ILE A 6 5.34 -13.65 -1.15
N PRO A 7 5.37 -12.56 -1.94
CA PRO A 7 5.92 -11.30 -1.48
C PRO A 7 5.06 -10.74 -0.34
N ILE A 8 5.68 -10.44 0.80
CA ILE A 8 5.04 -9.84 1.97
C ILE A 8 5.73 -8.50 2.24
N MET A 9 4.93 -7.47 2.54
CA MET A 9 5.43 -6.16 2.96
C MET A 9 4.58 -5.64 4.12
N LEU A 10 5.25 -5.21 5.18
CA LEU A 10 4.67 -4.48 6.31
C LEU A 10 4.56 -3.01 5.95
N VAL A 11 3.41 -2.39 6.26
CA VAL A 11 3.13 -1.00 5.88
C VAL A 11 2.70 -0.18 7.08
N GLY A 12 3.49 0.83 7.42
CA GLY A 12 3.12 1.87 8.38
C GLY A 12 2.28 2.95 7.70
N ASN A 13 0.96 2.75 7.60
CA ASN A 13 0.08 3.76 6.99
C ASN A 13 -0.22 4.92 7.96
N LYS A 14 -0.67 6.05 7.41
CA LYS A 14 -0.92 7.32 8.12
C LYS A 14 0.36 7.96 8.67
N SER A 15 1.45 7.90 7.91
CA SER A 15 2.71 8.56 8.27
C SER A 15 2.61 10.09 8.35
N ASP A 16 1.49 10.68 7.90
CA ASP A 16 1.18 12.10 8.05
C ASP A 16 0.70 12.50 9.46
N GLU A 17 0.34 11.53 10.31
CA GLU A 17 -0.12 11.77 11.68
C GLU A 17 1.07 12.03 12.61
N THR A 18 0.95 13.01 13.50
CA THR A 18 2.02 13.36 14.45
C THR A 18 1.96 12.57 15.75
N GLN A 19 0.76 12.08 16.13
CA GLN A 19 0.56 11.22 17.30
C GLN A 19 0.86 9.76 16.94
N ARG A 20 2.14 9.39 17.00
CA ARG A 20 2.60 8.04 16.67
C ARG A 20 2.71 7.18 17.93
N GLU A 21 2.06 6.02 17.90
CA GLU A 21 2.23 4.98 18.94
C GLU A 21 3.36 4.01 18.61
N VAL A 22 3.74 3.91 17.34
CA VAL A 22 4.78 3.01 16.85
C VAL A 22 5.83 3.84 16.12
N ASP A 23 7.07 3.75 16.60
CA ASP A 23 8.21 4.38 15.94
C ASP A 23 8.60 3.62 14.67
N THR A 24 9.18 4.34 13.72
CA THR A 24 9.68 3.76 12.46
C THR A 24 10.66 2.61 12.71
N LYS A 25 11.51 2.76 13.74
CA LYS A 25 12.51 1.74 14.12
C LYS A 25 11.87 0.43 14.58
N ASP A 26 10.75 0.51 15.30
CA ASP A 26 10.04 -0.68 15.76
C ASP A 26 9.37 -1.41 14.59
N GLY A 27 8.81 -0.64 13.64
CA GLY A 27 8.30 -1.18 12.38
C GLY A 27 9.38 -1.90 11.57
N GLU A 28 10.56 -1.30 11.42
CA GLU A 28 11.71 -1.91 10.75
C GLU A 28 12.20 -3.17 11.47
N ALA A 29 12.31 -3.14 12.80
CA ALA A 29 12.71 -4.29 13.60
C ALA A 29 11.74 -5.47 13.43
N GLN A 30 10.43 -5.19 13.43
CA GLN A 30 9.40 -6.19 13.24
C GLN A 30 9.44 -6.79 11.83
N ALA A 31 9.62 -5.95 10.80
CA ALA A 31 9.74 -6.43 9.42
C ALA A 31 10.97 -7.31 9.21
N ASN A 32 12.10 -6.96 9.83
CA ASN A 32 13.30 -7.79 9.85
C ASN A 32 13.06 -9.14 10.54
N GLN A 33 12.31 -9.16 11.65
CA GLN A 33 11.93 -10.40 12.32
C GLN A 33 11.04 -11.30 11.44
N TRP A 34 10.10 -10.69 10.71
CA TRP A 34 9.20 -11.39 9.79
C TRP A 34 9.82 -11.71 8.43
N LYS A 35 11.04 -11.22 8.18
CA LYS A 35 11.76 -11.33 6.90
C LYS A 35 10.94 -10.79 5.74
N CYS A 36 10.26 -9.66 5.96
CA CYS A 36 9.48 -8.94 4.97
C CYS A 36 9.99 -7.51 4.78
N ALA A 37 9.58 -6.86 3.69
CA ALA A 37 9.90 -5.45 3.45
C ALA A 37 9.06 -4.54 4.37
N PHE A 38 9.54 -3.31 4.62
CA PHE A 38 8.82 -2.29 5.38
C PHE A 38 8.74 -0.99 4.59
N MET A 39 7.59 -0.32 4.63
CA MET A 39 7.41 1.01 4.05
C MET A 39 6.39 1.83 4.83
N GLU A 40 6.69 3.11 5.06
CA GLU A 40 5.71 4.05 5.59
C GLU A 40 4.98 4.76 4.46
N THR A 41 3.66 4.86 4.59
CA THR A 41 2.79 5.44 3.57
C THR A 41 1.77 6.38 4.18
N SER A 42 1.29 7.33 3.37
CA SER A 42 0.09 8.08 3.70
C SER A 42 -0.86 8.04 2.52
N ALA A 43 -1.95 7.29 2.67
CA ALA A 43 -3.05 7.29 1.71
C ALA A 43 -3.71 8.68 1.59
N LYS A 44 -3.62 9.53 2.62
CA LYS A 44 -4.21 10.87 2.66
C LYS A 44 -3.44 11.85 1.80
N THR A 45 -2.11 11.85 1.90
CA THR A 45 -1.23 12.74 1.12
C THR A 45 -0.75 12.10 -0.19
N ASN A 46 -1.13 10.84 -0.44
CA ASN A 46 -0.63 10.01 -1.54
C ASN A 46 0.90 9.84 -1.50
N HIS A 47 1.46 9.78 -0.29
CA HIS A 47 2.88 9.58 -0.05
C HIS A 47 3.21 8.08 -0.02
N ASN A 48 4.20 7.67 -0.82
CA ASN A 48 4.69 6.29 -0.96
C ASN A 48 3.66 5.24 -1.39
N VAL A 49 2.47 5.65 -1.85
CA VAL A 49 1.42 4.71 -2.25
C VAL A 49 1.79 3.98 -3.54
N THR A 50 2.38 4.67 -4.51
CA THR A 50 2.74 4.06 -5.81
C THR A 50 3.96 3.18 -5.66
N GLU A 51 4.94 3.68 -4.91
CA GLU A 51 6.20 3.07 -4.57
C GLU A 51 5.97 1.75 -3.81
N LEU A 52 5.00 1.71 -2.89
CA LEU A 52 4.58 0.51 -2.19
C LEU A 52 4.19 -0.62 -3.16
N PHE A 53 3.30 -0.33 -4.11
CA PHE A 53 2.85 -1.35 -5.05
C PHE A 53 3.97 -1.75 -6.03
N GLN A 54 4.80 -0.80 -6.44
CA GLN A 54 5.92 -1.07 -7.32
C GLN A 54 6.94 -2.01 -6.65
N GLU A 55 7.28 -1.74 -5.39
CA GLU A 55 8.20 -2.57 -4.62
C GLU A 55 7.64 -3.98 -4.38
N LEU A 56 6.34 -4.08 -4.10
CA LEU A 56 5.68 -5.38 -3.93
C LEU A 56 5.70 -6.22 -5.21
N LEU A 57 5.56 -5.60 -6.38
CA LEU A 57 5.69 -6.28 -7.68
C LEU A 57 7.14 -6.68 -7.96
N ASN A 58 8.11 -5.83 -7.64
CA ASN A 58 9.54 -6.12 -7.79
C ASN A 58 9.98 -7.32 -6.95
N LEU A 59 9.35 -7.54 -5.78
CA LEU A 59 9.61 -8.71 -4.93
C LEU A 59 9.12 -10.02 -5.55
N ASP A 60 8.12 -9.99 -6.44
CA ASP A 60 7.64 -11.17 -7.15
C ASP A 60 8.50 -11.48 -8.39
N LYS A 61 9.77 -11.87 -8.17
CA LYS A 61 10.75 -12.18 -9.22
C LYS A 61 10.34 -13.30 -10.20
N LYS A 62 9.27 -14.04 -9.91
CA LYS A 62 8.74 -15.10 -10.78
C LYS A 62 7.89 -14.56 -11.92
N ARG A 63 7.46 -13.30 -11.85
CA ARG A 63 6.66 -12.64 -12.87
C ARG A 63 7.24 -11.25 -13.07
N ASN A 64 7.75 -10.95 -14.26
CA ASN A 64 8.23 -9.62 -14.57
C ASN A 64 7.02 -8.65 -14.70
N MET A 65 6.55 -8.13 -13.57
CA MET A 65 5.37 -7.28 -13.45
C MET A 65 5.82 -5.83 -13.24
N SER A 66 5.36 -4.91 -14.09
CA SER A 66 5.60 -3.47 -13.94
C SER A 66 4.29 -2.71 -13.76
N LEU A 67 4.31 -1.64 -12.96
CA LEU A 67 3.23 -0.67 -12.95
C LEU A 67 3.43 0.30 -14.14
N ASN A 68 2.70 0.07 -15.24
CA ASN A 68 2.57 1.09 -16.29
C ASN A 68 1.48 2.08 -15.89
N ILE A 69 1.88 3.22 -15.31
CA ILE A 69 0.99 4.34 -14.99
C ILE A 69 1.11 5.38 -16.11
N ASP A 70 0.64 5.03 -17.31
CA ASP A 70 0.60 5.95 -18.45
C ASP A 70 -0.80 5.98 -19.07
N GLY A 71 -1.55 7.06 -18.80
CA GLY A 71 -2.56 7.58 -19.73
C GLY A 71 -4.05 7.55 -19.33
N LYS A 72 -4.46 8.54 -18.51
CA LYS A 72 -5.76 9.28 -18.48
C LYS A 72 -6.39 9.43 -17.08
N ARG A 73 -5.99 10.49 -16.37
CA ARG A 73 -6.88 11.19 -15.44
C ARG A 73 -7.72 12.22 -16.20
N SER A 74 -8.56 11.76 -17.13
CA SER A 74 -9.68 12.55 -17.67
C SER A 74 -10.97 11.85 -17.24
N GLY A 75 -11.51 12.28 -16.10
CA GLY A 75 -12.71 11.68 -15.51
C GLY A 75 -13.02 12.23 -14.12
N LYS A 76 -12.91 13.56 -13.94
CA LYS A 76 -13.70 14.24 -12.91
C LYS A 76 -15.18 14.05 -13.31
N GLN A 77 -16.05 13.81 -12.33
CA GLN A 77 -17.52 13.69 -12.43
C GLN A 77 -18.08 12.30 -12.82
N SER A 78 -18.36 11.45 -11.83
CA SER A 78 -19.57 10.58 -11.81
C SER A 78 -19.59 9.60 -10.62
N ARG A 79 -18.45 9.27 -9.99
CA ARG A 79 -18.45 8.24 -8.92
C ARG A 79 -18.86 8.77 -7.53
N ALA A 80 -18.71 10.07 -7.28
CA ALA A 80 -19.12 10.70 -6.01
C ALA A 80 -20.66 10.74 -5.82
N GLU A 81 -21.44 10.66 -6.90
CA GLU A 81 -22.91 10.71 -6.82
C GLU A 81 -23.54 9.34 -6.45
N ARG A 82 -22.84 8.23 -6.74
CA ARG A 82 -23.37 6.86 -6.48
C ARG A 82 -23.18 6.36 -5.05
N LEU A 83 -22.42 7.07 -4.22
CA LEU A 83 -22.09 6.67 -2.83
C LEU A 83 -22.95 7.35 -1.76
N LYS A 84 -23.83 8.31 -2.12
CA LYS A 84 -24.58 9.11 -1.14
C LYS A 84 -25.90 8.47 -0.65
N GLY A 85 -26.07 7.15 -0.69
CA GLY A 85 -27.39 6.60 -0.32
C GLY A 85 -27.50 5.11 -0.01
N LYS A 86 -26.41 4.38 0.26
CA LYS A 86 -26.53 2.95 0.58
C LYS A 86 -25.59 2.54 1.71
N CYS A 87 -25.87 3.03 2.91
CA CYS A 87 -25.46 2.36 4.14
C CYS A 87 -26.59 2.55 5.16
N SER A 88 -27.47 1.55 5.25
CA SER A 88 -28.29 1.31 6.43
C SER A 88 -27.75 0.03 7.06
N VAL A 89 -27.05 0.16 8.17
CA VAL A 89 -26.72 -0.98 9.03
C VAL A 89 -28.02 -1.32 9.77
N MET A 90 -28.44 -2.58 9.64
CA MET A 90 -29.55 -3.16 10.41
C MET A 90 -29.01 -3.61 11.77
#